data_AF-A0A849QBY3-F1
#
_entry.id   AF-A0A849QBY3-F1
#
_cell.length_a   1.000
_cell.length_b   1.000
_cell.length_c   1.000
_cell.angle_alpha   90.00
_cell.angle_beta   90.00
_cell.angle_gamma   90.00
#
_symmetry.space_group_name_H-M   'P 1'
#
loop_
_entity.id
_entity.type
_entity.pdbx_description
1 polymer ?
#
loop_
_entity_poly.entity_id
_entity_poly.type
_entity_poly.pdbx_seq_one_letter_code
_entity_poly.pdbx_strand_id
1 'polypeptide(L)'
;MAMKYPEIDNTNYFTNRALFNKEGEKTGKILMYREKGKEEFYLRMKCPFCGHMQEREEAFEKKPYRPVCEECGKKVVISKLKSQK
;
A
#
# COMPACT_ATOMS: atom_id res chain seq x y z
N MET A 1 10.64 10.72 16.16
CA MET A 1 10.38 11.07 14.75
C MET A 1 8.91 10.85 14.46
N ALA A 2 8.13 11.91 14.26
CA ALA A 2 6.69 11.80 13.99
C ALA A 2 6.49 11.24 12.57
N MET A 3 5.77 10.12 12.43
CA MET A 3 5.28 9.67 11.13
C MET A 3 4.33 10.75 10.60
N LYS A 4 4.74 11.48 9.55
CA LYS A 4 3.88 12.43 8.85
C LYS A 4 2.78 11.64 8.13
N TYR A 5 1.58 11.67 8.66
CA TYR A 5 0.39 11.22 7.95
C TYR A 5 -0.13 12.38 7.10
N PRO A 6 -0.60 12.13 5.87
CA PRO A 6 -1.27 13.15 5.08
C PRO A 6 -2.55 13.60 5.82
N GLU A 7 -2.94 14.85 5.63
CA GLU A 7 -4.22 15.34 6.13
C GLU A 7 -5.35 14.55 5.46
N ILE A 8 -6.11 13.78 6.25
CA ILE A 8 -7.15 12.88 5.73
C ILE A 8 -8.16 13.65 4.88
N ASP A 9 -8.47 14.89 5.26
CA ASP A 9 -9.36 15.79 4.52
C ASP A 9 -8.87 16.10 3.10
N ASN A 10 -7.54 16.17 2.92
CA ASN A 10 -6.89 16.40 1.64
C ASN A 10 -6.59 15.10 0.86
N THR A 11 -7.06 13.94 1.32
CA THR A 11 -6.89 12.66 0.60
C THR A 11 -8.18 12.17 -0.06
N ASN A 12 -8.10 11.82 -1.35
CA ASN A 12 -9.19 11.16 -2.09
C ASN A 12 -9.22 9.65 -1.82
N TYR A 13 -8.07 9.07 -1.46
CA TYR A 13 -7.93 7.67 -1.13
C TYR A 13 -6.94 7.54 0.01
N PHE A 14 -7.28 6.76 1.03
CA PHE A 14 -6.36 6.40 2.10
C PHE A 14 -6.61 4.95 2.49
N THR A 15 -5.55 4.16 2.56
CA THR A 15 -5.59 2.80 3.10
C THR A 15 -4.33 2.56 3.93
N ASN A 16 -4.52 2.05 5.15
CA ASN A 16 -3.46 1.61 6.03
C ASN A 16 -3.88 0.26 6.58
N ARG A 17 -3.17 -0.81 6.21
CA ARG A 17 -3.46 -2.16 6.68
C ARG A 17 -2.21 -3.01 6.79
N ALA A 18 -2.25 -3.99 7.69
CA ALA A 18 -1.29 -5.08 7.68
C ALA A 18 -1.55 -6.01 6.50
N LEU A 19 -0.48 -6.50 5.89
CA LEU A 19 -0.52 -7.52 4.85
C LEU A 19 -0.10 -8.85 5.47
N PHE A 20 -0.83 -9.90 5.13
CA PHE A 20 -0.53 -11.26 5.54
C PHE A 20 0.45 -11.89 4.56
N ASN A 21 1.44 -12.61 5.05
CA ASN A 21 2.27 -13.50 4.23
C ASN A 21 1.48 -14.78 3.87
N LYS A 22 2.11 -15.69 3.12
CA LYS A 22 1.52 -17.00 2.77
C LYS A 22 1.21 -17.87 3.99
N GLU A 23 1.84 -17.59 5.12
CA GLU A 23 1.72 -18.35 6.37
C GLU A 23 0.62 -17.79 7.29
N GLY A 24 -0.06 -16.71 6.89
CA GLY A 24 -1.10 -16.07 7.69
C GLY A 24 -0.55 -15.13 8.76
N GLU A 25 0.74 -14.81 8.74
CA GLU A 25 1.38 -13.89 9.66
C GLU A 25 1.35 -12.45 9.13
N LYS A 26 1.10 -11.50 10.03
CA LYS A 26 1.04 -10.05 9.74
C LYS A 26 2.43 -9.44 9.65
N THR A 27 3.26 -9.93 8.75
CA THR A 27 4.65 -9.46 8.59
C THR A 27 4.74 -8.19 7.72
N GLY A 28 3.78 -7.98 6.82
CA GLY A 28 3.75 -6.84 5.92
C GLY A 28 2.84 -5.72 6.41
N LYS A 29 3.06 -4.52 5.89
CA LYS A 29 2.24 -3.33 6.15
C LYS A 29 2.13 -2.55 4.87
N ILE A 30 0.98 -1.97 4.58
CA ILE A 30 0.83 -1.06 3.46
C ILE A 30 0.10 0.18 3.91
N LEU A 31 0.64 1.32 3.53
CA LEU A 31 0.06 2.63 3.65
C LEU A 31 0.04 3.20 2.23
N MET A 32 -1.14 3.41 1.68
CA MET A 32 -1.32 3.94 0.35
C MET A 32 -2.35 5.06 0.40
N TYR A 33 -2.00 6.22 -0.13
CA TYR A 33 -2.89 7.36 -0.17
C TYR A 33 -2.74 8.15 -1.45
N ARG A 34 -3.78 8.87 -1.82
CA ARG A 34 -3.80 9.81 -2.94
C ARG A 34 -4.36 11.12 -2.44
N GLU A 35 -3.58 12.17 -2.64
CA GLU A 35 -3.98 13.54 -2.31
C GLU A 35 -4.96 14.06 -3.36
N LYS A 36 -5.87 14.95 -2.96
CA LYS A 36 -6.78 15.65 -3.87
C LYS A 36 -5.95 16.52 -4.81
N GLY A 37 -6.18 16.41 -6.11
CA GLY A 37 -5.42 17.14 -7.14
C GLY A 37 -4.14 16.43 -7.60
N LYS A 38 -3.67 15.37 -6.92
CA LYS A 38 -2.58 14.53 -7.44
C LYS A 38 -3.13 13.35 -8.24
N GLU A 39 -2.40 12.96 -9.27
CA GLU A 39 -2.68 11.77 -10.06
C GLU A 39 -2.01 10.52 -9.47
N GLU A 40 -0.85 10.72 -8.86
CA GLU A 40 -0.02 9.67 -8.25
C GLU A 40 -0.54 9.27 -6.87
N PHE A 41 -0.38 7.98 -6.56
CA PHE A 41 -0.61 7.45 -5.23
C PHE A 41 0.72 7.32 -4.51
N TYR A 42 0.82 7.89 -3.32
CA TYR A 42 1.89 7.56 -2.40
C TYR A 42 1.66 6.15 -1.87
N LEU A 43 2.62 5.27 -2.12
CA LEU A 43 2.64 3.90 -1.66
C LEU A 43 3.85 3.72 -0.75
N ARG A 44 3.59 3.46 0.52
CA ARG A 44 4.55 2.96 1.48
C ARG A 44 4.19 1.55 1.89
N MET A 45 4.98 0.59 1.45
CA MET A 45 4.73 -0.84 1.70
C MET A 45 5.93 -1.48 2.38
N LYS A 46 5.68 -2.21 3.46
CA LYS A 46 6.56 -3.24 3.98
C LYS A 46 6.16 -4.58 3.36
N CYS A 47 7.06 -5.16 2.58
CA CYS A 47 6.84 -6.43 1.90
C CYS A 47 6.60 -7.54 2.94
N PRO A 48 5.46 -8.27 2.89
CA PRO A 48 5.20 -9.38 3.81
C PRO A 48 6.12 -10.59 3.57
N PHE A 49 6.85 -10.61 2.45
CA PHE A 49 7.69 -11.75 2.07
C PHE A 49 9.15 -11.59 2.48
N CYS A 50 9.78 -10.46 2.13
CA CYS A 50 11.18 -10.20 2.46
C CYS A 50 11.35 -9.21 3.62
N GLY A 51 10.28 -8.55 4.06
CA GLY A 51 10.34 -7.55 5.13
C GLY A 51 10.85 -6.18 4.68
N HIS A 52 11.28 -6.02 3.42
CA HIS A 52 11.76 -4.76 2.85
C HIS A 52 10.70 -3.65 2.95
N MET A 53 11.13 -2.46 3.37
CA MET A 53 10.29 -1.26 3.34
C MET A 53 10.59 -0.46 2.07
N GLN A 54 9.58 -0.29 1.23
CA GLN A 54 9.62 0.58 0.06
C GLN A 54 8.63 1.74 0.22
N GLU A 55 9.01 2.90 -0.29
CA GLU A 55 8.17 4.09 -0.37
C GLU A 55 8.36 4.68 -1.77
N ARG A 56 7.27 4.77 -2.53
CA ARG A 56 7.28 5.32 -3.89
C ARG A 56 5.96 5.96 -4.24
N GLU A 57 6.00 6.87 -5.19
CA GLU A 57 4.82 7.44 -5.83
C GLU A 57 4.54 6.66 -7.12
N GLU A 58 3.33 6.15 -7.27
CA GLU A 58 2.94 5.38 -8.46
C GLU A 58 1.53 5.76 -8.90
N ALA A 59 1.38 6.15 -10.16
CA ALA A 59 0.09 6.38 -10.78
C ALA A 59 -0.55 5.03 -11.10
N PHE A 60 -1.62 4.68 -10.37
CA PHE A 60 -2.39 3.48 -10.68
C PHE A 60 -3.62 3.81 -11.52
N GLU A 61 -3.62 3.38 -12.78
CA GLU A 61 -4.72 3.62 -13.71
C GLU A 61 -6.00 2.83 -13.37
N LYS A 62 -5.86 1.58 -12.88
CA LYS A 62 -7.01 0.67 -12.65
C LYS A 62 -6.86 -0.23 -11.42
N LYS A 63 -7.94 -0.36 -10.64
CA LYS A 63 -8.05 -1.32 -9.51
C LYS A 63 -8.21 -2.76 -10.03
N PRO A 64 -7.68 -3.79 -9.34
CA PRO A 64 -6.98 -3.74 -8.04
C PRO A 64 -5.55 -3.25 -8.17
N TYR A 65 -5.07 -2.49 -7.17
CA TYR A 65 -3.70 -1.99 -7.14
C TYR A 65 -2.73 -3.14 -6.87
N ARG A 66 -1.65 -3.25 -7.65
CA ARG A 66 -0.69 -4.35 -7.56
C ARG A 66 0.75 -3.83 -7.42
N PRO A 67 1.08 -3.15 -6.31
CA PRO A 67 2.46 -2.76 -6.04
C PRO A 67 3.40 -3.96 -6.10
N VAL A 68 4.52 -3.77 -6.79
CA VAL A 68 5.59 -4.77 -6.94
C VAL A 68 6.70 -4.44 -5.95
N CYS A 69 7.17 -5.44 -5.20
CA CYS A 69 8.33 -5.25 -4.35
C CYS A 69 9.60 -5.11 -5.18
N GLU A 70 10.36 -4.04 -4.97
CA GLU A 70 11.61 -3.78 -5.70
C GLU A 70 12.73 -4.73 -5.30
N GLU A 71 12.71 -5.22 -4.06
CA GLU A 71 13.74 -6.14 -3.57
C GLU A 71 13.49 -7.59 -4.01
N CYS A 72 12.27 -8.10 -3.84
CA CYS A 72 11.98 -9.51 -4.10
C CYS A 72 11.13 -9.77 -5.35
N GLY A 73 10.73 -8.73 -6.09
CA GLY A 73 9.90 -8.82 -7.30
C GLY A 73 8.47 -9.33 -7.09
N LYS A 74 8.05 -9.55 -5.84
CA LYS A 74 6.72 -10.12 -5.53
C LYS A 74 5.64 -9.06 -5.65
N LYS A 75 4.54 -9.45 -6.28
CA LYS A 75 3.35 -8.60 -6.47
C LYS A 75 2.43 -8.73 -5.25
N VAL A 76 2.11 -7.59 -4.64
CA VAL A 76 1.15 -7.54 -3.54
C VAL A 76 -0.17 -7.02 -4.09
N VAL A 77 -1.23 -7.81 -3.99
CA VAL A 77 -2.55 -7.42 -4.51
C VAL A 77 -3.32 -6.67 -3.43
N ILE A 78 -3.62 -5.42 -3.71
CA ILE A 78 -4.42 -4.54 -2.85
C ILE A 78 -5.86 -4.54 -3.39
N SER A 79 -6.59 -5.59 -3.03
CA SER A 79 -8.01 -5.76 -3.36
C SER A 79 -8.91 -4.91 -2.46
N LYS A 80 -10.13 -4.61 -2.95
CA LYS A 80 -11.21 -4.01 -2.15
C LYS A 80 -11.52 -4.94 -0.95
N LEU A 81 -11.66 -4.34 0.23
CA LEU A 81 -11.99 -5.02 1.49
C LEU A 81 -13.32 -5.80 1.45
N LYS A 82 -14.21 -5.54 0.48
CA LYS A 82 -15.54 -6.19 0.34
C LYS A 82 -15.53 -7.64 -0.17
N SER A 83 -14.37 -8.24 -0.45
CA SER A 83 -14.29 -9.61 -1.01
C SER A 83 -13.85 -10.71 -0.03
N GLN A 84 -13.72 -10.42 1.27
CA GLN A 84 -13.67 -11.49 2.28
C GLN A 84 -15.08 -11.67 2.83
N LYS A 85 -15.75 -12.72 2.36
CA LYS A 85 -17.01 -13.23 2.91
C LYS A 85 -16.70 -14.60 3.51
#